data_AF-A0A1C6H4F7-F1
#
_entry.id   AF-A0A1C6H4F7-F1
#
_cell.length_a   1.000
_cell.length_b   1.000
_cell.length_c   1.000
_cell.angle_alpha   90.00
_cell.angle_beta   90.00
_cell.angle_gamma   90.00
#
_symmetry.space_group_name_H-M   'P 1'
#
loop_
_entity.id
_entity.type
_entity.pdbx_description
1 polymer ?
#
loop_
_entity_poly.entity_id
_entity_poly.type
_entity_poly.pdbx_seq_one_letter_code
_entity_poly.pdbx_strand_id
1 'polypeptide(L)'
;MFEIINADTGRVVDTMTSDSRGIAASNPIPMGRYYVQEVQAPRFYQLNSEKVEARLKVEGDVVQIEMYNDPANINTSIEKTGNYTVDAGSNMRYDFTNIANNSNVPLDNFFWHDRIPTDAVRAATLTTGTYNARVWYKITFKTNMNDYRTLADNLLSTNAYSFKIDSGSLKLAAGEYVTDIRFEFGTVPAGFKMTEKATLLVYVPDYMANGYKIINRADCGGSYQGEWDNAASAWVTKIYRAPTYTSPTLPQTGF
;
A
#
# COMPACT_ATOMS: atom_id res chain seq x y z
N MET A 1 -25.14 8.34 -8.45
CA MET A 1 -25.82 7.81 -9.65
C MET A 1 -26.59 6.56 -9.25
N PHE A 2 -27.80 6.40 -9.77
CA PHE A 2 -28.69 5.29 -9.47
C PHE A 2 -29.11 4.59 -10.76
N GLU A 3 -29.34 3.29 -10.67
CA GLU A 3 -29.95 2.47 -11.71
C GLU A 3 -31.36 2.05 -11.29
N ILE A 4 -32.26 2.00 -12.28
CA ILE A 4 -33.58 1.38 -12.14
C ILE A 4 -33.56 0.07 -12.92
N ILE A 5 -33.80 -1.03 -12.22
CA ILE A 5 -33.69 -2.38 -12.75
C ILE A 5 -35.08 -3.02 -12.73
N ASN A 6 -35.55 -3.48 -13.88
CA ASN A 6 -36.80 -4.25 -13.94
C ASN A 6 -36.66 -5.55 -13.15
N ALA A 7 -37.54 -5.77 -12.18
CA ALA A 7 -37.40 -6.86 -11.20
C ALA A 7 -37.60 -8.25 -11.81
N ASP A 8 -38.35 -8.36 -12.90
CA ASP A 8 -38.67 -9.63 -13.55
C ASP A 8 -37.61 -10.04 -14.58
N THR A 9 -37.00 -9.06 -15.27
CA THR A 9 -36.01 -9.31 -16.34
C THR A 9 -34.56 -9.07 -15.93
N GLY A 10 -34.34 -8.34 -14.82
CA GLY A 10 -33.01 -7.93 -14.36
C GLY A 10 -32.33 -6.87 -15.24
N ARG A 11 -33.04 -6.28 -16.22
CA ARG A 11 -32.47 -5.26 -17.11
C ARG A 11 -32.53 -3.87 -16.49
N VAL A 12 -31.46 -3.10 -16.65
CA VAL A 12 -31.47 -1.66 -16.38
C VAL A 12 -32.40 -1.00 -17.41
N VAL A 13 -33.42 -0.30 -16.93
CA VAL A 13 -34.43 0.38 -17.74
C VAL A 13 -34.27 1.90 -17.76
N ASP A 14 -33.61 2.46 -16.73
CA ASP A 14 -33.26 3.88 -16.67
C ASP A 14 -32.11 4.11 -15.68
N THR A 15 -31.49 5.29 -15.77
CA THR A 15 -30.46 5.75 -14.82
C THR A 15 -30.75 7.17 -14.37
N MET A 16 -30.50 7.47 -13.11
CA MET A 16 -30.74 8.80 -12.53
C MET A 16 -29.49 9.33 -11.82
N THR A 17 -29.27 10.65 -11.88
CA THR A 17 -28.23 11.33 -11.12
C THR A 17 -28.87 12.40 -10.24
N SER A 18 -28.55 12.40 -8.95
CA SER A 18 -29.03 13.42 -8.03
C SER A 18 -28.46 14.79 -8.36
N ASP A 19 -29.28 15.82 -8.24
CA ASP A 19 -28.87 17.22 -8.38
C ASP A 19 -28.21 17.75 -7.09
N SER A 20 -27.86 19.05 -7.08
CA SER A 20 -27.24 19.71 -5.94
C SER A 20 -28.11 19.77 -4.67
N ARG A 21 -29.41 19.43 -4.78
CA ARG A 21 -30.35 19.33 -3.67
C ARG A 21 -30.55 17.88 -3.22
N GLY A 22 -29.86 16.92 -3.84
CA GLY A 22 -29.99 15.49 -3.56
C GLY A 22 -31.20 14.84 -4.25
N ILE A 23 -31.85 15.51 -5.20
CA ILE A 23 -33.07 15.01 -5.86
C ILE A 23 -32.72 14.37 -7.20
N ALA A 24 -33.26 13.18 -7.45
CA ALA A 24 -33.16 12.49 -8.73
C ALA A 24 -34.55 12.00 -9.17
N ALA A 25 -34.83 12.01 -10.48
CA ALA A 25 -36.09 11.55 -11.04
C ALA A 25 -35.83 10.78 -12.34
N SER A 26 -36.62 9.74 -12.58
CA SER A 26 -36.52 8.92 -13.77
C SER A 26 -37.32 9.53 -14.91
N ASN A 27 -37.04 9.04 -16.12
CA ASN A 27 -37.99 9.14 -17.21
C ASN A 27 -39.25 8.30 -16.90
N PRO A 28 -40.37 8.54 -17.60
CA PRO A 28 -41.53 7.65 -17.54
C PRO A 28 -41.15 6.23 -17.95
N ILE A 29 -41.47 5.26 -17.10
CA ILE A 29 -41.25 3.83 -17.33
C ILE A 29 -42.58 3.06 -17.21
N PRO A 30 -42.72 1.89 -17.86
CA PRO A 30 -43.96 1.12 -17.80
C PRO A 30 -44.37 0.70 -16.39
N MET A 31 -45.64 0.38 -16.20
CA MET A 31 -46.10 -0.25 -14.95
C MET A 31 -45.38 -1.58 -14.71
N GLY A 32 -45.08 -1.87 -13.45
CA GLY A 32 -44.33 -3.07 -13.10
C GLY A 32 -43.60 -2.95 -11.79
N ARG A 33 -42.76 -3.95 -11.52
CA ARG A 33 -41.89 -4.01 -10.35
C ARG A 33 -40.46 -3.68 -10.74
N TYR A 34 -39.84 -2.82 -9.96
CA TYR A 34 -38.49 -2.32 -10.19
C TYR A 34 -37.68 -2.38 -8.91
N TYR A 35 -36.37 -2.37 -9.09
CA TYR A 35 -35.43 -2.09 -8.03
C TYR A 35 -34.68 -0.81 -8.34
N VAL A 36 -34.50 0.04 -7.34
CA VAL A 36 -33.63 1.21 -7.40
C VAL A 36 -32.39 0.92 -6.55
N GLN A 37 -31.23 1.13 -7.13
CA GLN A 37 -29.94 0.87 -6.48
C GLN A 37 -28.93 1.96 -6.83
N GLU A 38 -28.12 2.38 -5.86
CA GLU A 38 -27.00 3.27 -6.11
C GLU A 38 -25.84 2.50 -6.76
N VAL A 39 -25.26 3.08 -7.82
CA VAL A 39 -24.11 2.50 -8.53
C VAL A 39 -22.85 3.36 -8.43
N GLN A 40 -23.01 4.62 -8.05
CA GLN A 40 -21.90 5.53 -7.81
C GLN A 40 -22.26 6.49 -6.68
N ALA A 41 -21.54 6.42 -5.57
CA ALA A 41 -21.66 7.36 -4.47
C ALA A 41 -21.16 8.76 -4.84
N PRO A 42 -21.72 9.82 -4.24
CA PRO A 42 -21.11 11.14 -4.29
C PRO A 42 -19.74 11.13 -3.61
N ARG A 43 -18.93 12.15 -3.93
CA ARG A 43 -17.58 12.31 -3.35
C ARG A 43 -17.67 12.36 -1.82
N PHE A 44 -16.76 11.69 -1.14
CA PHE A 44 -16.67 11.58 0.33
C PHE A 44 -17.72 10.69 1.01
N TYR A 45 -18.51 9.93 0.25
CA TYR A 45 -19.51 9.01 0.77
C TYR A 45 -19.26 7.57 0.33
N GLN A 46 -19.68 6.63 1.16
CA GLN A 46 -19.70 5.21 0.85
C GLN A 46 -20.78 4.91 -0.19
N LEU A 47 -20.57 3.88 -1.02
CA LEU A 47 -21.60 3.35 -1.90
C LEU A 47 -22.67 2.64 -1.05
N ASN A 48 -23.90 3.11 -1.14
CA ASN A 48 -25.02 2.41 -0.54
C ASN A 48 -25.36 1.17 -1.38
N SER A 49 -25.20 -0.02 -0.80
CA SER A 49 -25.49 -1.29 -1.47
C SER A 49 -26.95 -1.76 -1.33
N GLU A 50 -27.80 -0.98 -0.65
CA GLU A 50 -29.23 -1.24 -0.52
C GLU A 50 -29.94 -1.22 -1.87
N LYS A 51 -30.86 -2.15 -2.04
CA LYS A 51 -31.68 -2.31 -3.23
C LYS A 51 -33.14 -2.19 -2.83
N VAL A 52 -33.77 -1.07 -3.19
CA VAL A 52 -35.14 -0.75 -2.77
C VAL A 52 -36.13 -1.20 -3.86
N GLU A 53 -37.15 -1.97 -3.48
CA GLU A 53 -38.22 -2.37 -4.41
C GLU A 53 -39.24 -1.22 -4.57
N ALA A 54 -39.58 -0.91 -5.82
CA ALA A 54 -40.63 0.04 -6.19
C ALA A 54 -41.66 -0.63 -7.10
N ARG A 55 -42.94 -0.28 -6.95
CA ARG A 55 -44.03 -0.82 -7.77
C ARG A 55 -44.90 0.29 -8.34
N LEU A 56 -44.97 0.36 -9.67
CA LEU A 56 -45.87 1.25 -10.39
C LEU A 56 -47.14 0.48 -10.73
N LYS A 57 -48.27 0.91 -10.18
CA LYS A 57 -49.55 0.17 -10.26
C LYS A 57 -50.57 0.79 -11.20
N VAL A 58 -50.51 2.10 -11.40
CA VAL A 58 -51.45 2.85 -12.22
C VAL A 58 -50.72 3.83 -13.12
N GLU A 59 -51.44 4.39 -14.09
CA GLU A 59 -50.88 5.41 -14.98
C GLU A 59 -50.66 6.72 -14.21
N GLY A 60 -49.49 7.34 -14.38
CA GLY A 60 -49.09 8.52 -13.63
C GLY A 60 -48.70 8.27 -12.17
N ASP A 61 -48.52 7.00 -11.76
CA ASP A 61 -48.05 6.64 -10.42
C ASP A 61 -46.63 7.17 -10.17
N VAL A 62 -46.38 7.67 -8.96
CA VAL A 62 -45.09 8.21 -8.53
C VAL A 62 -44.73 7.60 -7.19
N VAL A 63 -43.61 6.88 -7.15
CA VAL A 63 -43.06 6.30 -5.94
C VAL A 63 -41.90 7.16 -5.47
N GLN A 64 -42.02 7.74 -4.28
CA GLN A 64 -40.94 8.45 -3.62
C GLN A 64 -40.07 7.46 -2.83
N ILE A 65 -38.76 7.55 -3.01
CA ILE A 65 -37.77 6.74 -2.31
C ILE A 65 -36.77 7.67 -1.65
N GLU A 66 -36.42 7.36 -0.40
CA GLU A 66 -35.34 8.03 0.32
C GLU A 66 -34.19 7.04 0.52
N MET A 67 -32.97 7.48 0.19
CA MET A 67 -31.75 6.70 0.41
C MET A 67 -30.73 7.61 1.09
N TYR A 68 -29.95 7.02 2.00
CA TYR A 68 -28.94 7.73 2.78
C TYR A 68 -27.57 7.09 2.50
N ASN A 69 -26.52 7.90 2.54
CA ASN A 69 -25.15 7.43 2.42
C ASN A 69 -24.38 7.74 3.69
N ASP A 70 -23.56 6.79 4.12
CA ASP A 70 -22.61 6.99 5.20
C ASP A 70 -21.37 7.74 4.70
N PRO A 71 -20.75 8.60 5.51
CA PRO A 71 -19.49 9.25 5.15
C PRO A 71 -18.37 8.22 4.98
N ALA A 72 -17.51 8.47 3.99
CA ALA A 72 -16.27 7.73 3.80
C ALA A 72 -15.15 8.36 4.64
N ASN A 73 -14.48 7.54 5.43
CA ASN A 73 -13.30 7.91 6.21
C ASN A 73 -12.12 7.10 5.68
N ILE A 74 -11.13 7.78 5.11
CA ILE A 74 -9.89 7.16 4.63
C ILE A 74 -8.78 7.30 5.67
N ASN A 75 -8.05 6.21 5.90
CA ASN A 75 -6.97 6.15 6.88
C ASN A 75 -6.05 4.96 6.56
N THR A 76 -4.76 5.23 6.39
CA THR A 76 -3.69 4.27 6.19
C THR A 76 -2.73 4.29 7.37
N SER A 77 -2.00 3.20 7.57
CA SER A 77 -0.94 3.16 8.57
C SER A 77 0.27 2.40 8.06
N ILE A 78 1.42 2.72 8.62
CA ILE A 78 2.67 1.95 8.48
C ILE A 78 3.52 2.22 9.71
N GLU A 79 4.17 1.18 10.20
CA GLU A 79 5.21 1.27 11.20
C GLU A 79 6.51 0.67 10.67
N LYS A 80 7.61 1.22 11.18
CA LYS A 80 8.95 0.83 10.78
C LYS A 80 9.86 0.79 11.99
N THR A 81 10.51 -0.34 12.19
CA THR A 81 11.56 -0.50 13.19
C THR A 81 12.82 -1.10 12.59
N GLY A 82 13.91 -1.07 13.34
CA GLY A 82 15.16 -1.70 12.95
C GLY A 82 16.13 -1.77 14.13
N ASN A 83 17.36 -2.16 13.86
CA ASN A 83 18.41 -2.13 14.88
C ASN A 83 18.64 -0.69 15.40
N TYR A 84 18.85 -0.50 16.70
CA TYR A 84 19.26 0.80 17.24
C TYR A 84 20.71 1.14 16.89
N THR A 85 21.57 0.11 16.87
CA THR A 85 22.98 0.20 16.52
C THR A 85 23.38 -0.92 15.57
N VAL A 86 24.41 -0.67 14.75
CA VAL A 86 24.99 -1.66 13.83
C VAL A 86 26.48 -1.38 13.65
N ASP A 87 27.28 -2.43 13.52
CA ASP A 87 28.70 -2.28 13.21
C ASP A 87 28.92 -2.01 11.71
N ALA A 88 29.87 -1.14 11.38
CA ALA A 88 30.34 -1.01 10.00
C ALA A 88 30.87 -2.37 9.49
N GLY A 89 30.48 -2.76 8.28
CA GLY A 89 30.81 -4.07 7.71
C GLY A 89 29.87 -5.20 8.12
N SER A 90 28.78 -4.91 8.84
CA SER A 90 27.79 -5.91 9.27
C SER A 90 26.43 -5.74 8.60
N ASN A 91 25.57 -6.76 8.75
CA ASN A 91 24.18 -6.68 8.33
C ASN A 91 23.29 -6.15 9.46
N MET A 92 22.24 -5.42 9.09
CA MET A 92 21.13 -5.06 9.96
C MET A 92 19.80 -5.31 9.27
N ARG A 93 18.72 -5.23 10.01
CA ARG A 93 17.37 -5.52 9.53
C ARG A 93 16.43 -4.38 9.86
N TYR A 94 15.57 -4.07 8.90
CA TYR A 94 14.35 -3.31 9.12
C TYR A 94 13.14 -4.24 9.15
N ASP A 95 12.21 -3.92 10.06
CA ASP A 95 10.91 -4.55 10.17
C ASP A 95 9.82 -3.53 9.81
N PHE A 96 8.89 -3.97 8.98
CA PHE A 96 7.71 -3.20 8.59
C PHE A 96 6.48 -3.88 9.17
N THR A 97 5.70 -3.13 9.92
CA THR A 97 4.52 -3.60 10.65
C THR A 97 3.38 -2.62 10.44
N ASN A 98 2.16 -3.01 10.87
CA ASN A 98 0.99 -2.15 10.88
C ASN A 98 0.70 -1.46 9.52
N ILE A 99 1.08 -2.10 8.41
CA ILE A 99 0.68 -1.68 7.07
C ILE A 99 -0.78 -2.07 6.87
N ALA A 100 -1.66 -1.08 6.80
CA ALA A 100 -3.09 -1.32 6.79
C ALA A 100 -3.90 -0.24 6.06
N ASN A 101 -5.04 -0.67 5.53
CA ASN A 101 -6.20 0.16 5.25
C ASN A 101 -7.11 0.14 6.48
N ASN A 102 -7.05 1.18 7.31
CA ASN A 102 -7.90 1.38 8.48
C ASN A 102 -9.20 2.14 8.15
N SER A 103 -9.46 2.39 6.87
CA SER A 103 -10.65 3.07 6.36
C SER A 103 -11.90 2.21 6.54
N ASN A 104 -13.06 2.86 6.49
CA ASN A 104 -14.36 2.17 6.38
C ASN A 104 -14.73 1.85 4.91
N VAL A 105 -13.87 2.21 3.96
CA VAL A 105 -14.03 1.97 2.51
C VAL A 105 -12.85 1.18 1.94
N PRO A 106 -13.03 0.49 0.80
CA PRO A 106 -11.88 -0.01 0.05
C PRO A 106 -10.98 1.14 -0.41
N LEU A 107 -9.69 0.87 -0.57
CA LEU A 107 -8.74 1.82 -1.14
C LEU A 107 -8.16 1.27 -2.44
N ASP A 108 -8.25 2.06 -3.50
CA ASP A 108 -7.59 1.85 -4.78
C ASP A 108 -6.13 2.31 -4.71
N ASN A 109 -5.30 1.75 -5.60
CA ASN A 109 -3.88 2.08 -5.71
C ASN A 109 -3.13 1.90 -4.39
N PHE A 110 -3.54 0.96 -3.54
CA PHE A 110 -2.91 0.74 -2.24
C PHE A 110 -1.48 0.25 -2.44
N PHE A 111 -0.54 0.93 -1.78
CA PHE A 111 0.88 0.62 -1.86
C PHE A 111 1.55 0.80 -0.51
N TRP A 112 2.73 0.20 -0.37
CA TRP A 112 3.75 0.72 0.52
C TRP A 112 5.11 0.59 -0.13
N HIS A 113 6.05 1.45 0.26
CA HIS A 113 7.40 1.41 -0.27
C HIS A 113 8.43 1.84 0.76
N ASP A 114 9.69 1.46 0.53
CA ASP A 114 10.82 1.83 1.38
C ASP A 114 11.93 2.44 0.54
N ARG A 115 12.36 3.65 0.94
CA ARG A 115 13.50 4.36 0.34
C ARG A 115 14.76 3.98 1.08
N ILE A 116 15.58 3.15 0.44
CA ILE A 116 16.81 2.62 1.02
C ILE A 116 17.84 3.76 1.15
N PRO A 117 18.44 3.99 2.34
CA PRO A 117 19.44 5.04 2.56
C PRO A 117 20.79 4.59 1.98
N THR A 118 20.90 4.70 0.66
CA THR A 118 22.03 4.19 -0.13
C THR A 118 23.33 4.97 0.05
N ASP A 119 23.29 6.09 0.78
CA ASP A 119 24.47 6.75 1.35
C ASP A 119 25.17 5.88 2.41
N ALA A 120 24.44 4.96 3.04
CA ALA A 120 24.96 4.21 4.20
C ALA A 120 24.71 2.70 4.15
N VAL A 121 23.78 2.20 3.33
CA VAL A 121 23.47 0.76 3.27
C VAL A 121 23.28 0.24 1.84
N ARG A 122 23.34 -1.07 1.68
CA ARG A 122 22.96 -1.80 0.46
C ARG A 122 21.91 -2.85 0.80
N ALA A 123 20.87 -2.97 -0.03
CA ALA A 123 19.85 -3.99 0.15
C ALA A 123 20.43 -5.40 -0.08
N ALA A 124 19.97 -6.37 0.71
CA ALA A 124 20.40 -7.76 0.60
C ALA A 124 19.20 -8.69 0.35
N THR A 125 18.32 -8.85 1.33
CA THR A 125 17.18 -9.77 1.24
C THR A 125 15.91 -9.08 1.68
N LEU A 126 14.90 -9.11 0.82
CA LEU A 126 13.53 -8.71 1.13
C LEU A 126 12.71 -9.95 1.45
N THR A 127 12.03 -9.95 2.60
CA THR A 127 11.01 -10.94 2.93
C THR A 127 9.68 -10.24 3.09
N THR A 128 8.65 -10.72 2.39
CA THR A 128 7.31 -10.12 2.41
C THR A 128 6.58 -10.50 3.68
N GLY A 129 5.74 -9.60 4.18
CA GLY A 129 4.74 -9.92 5.18
C GLY A 129 3.55 -10.68 4.57
N THR A 130 2.63 -11.10 5.43
CA THR A 130 1.31 -11.62 5.03
C THR A 130 0.20 -10.69 5.50
N TYR A 131 -0.99 -10.82 4.91
CA TYR A 131 -2.15 -9.98 5.18
C TYR A 131 -3.40 -10.81 5.48
N ASN A 132 -4.37 -10.20 6.16
CA ASN A 132 -5.62 -10.84 6.58
C ASN A 132 -6.64 -11.11 5.46
N ALA A 133 -6.45 -10.54 4.27
CA ALA A 133 -7.31 -10.79 3.12
C ALA A 133 -6.48 -11.09 1.86
N ARG A 134 -7.07 -11.87 0.97
CA ARG A 134 -6.44 -12.33 -0.28
C ARG A 134 -6.56 -11.25 -1.36
N VAL A 135 -5.43 -10.66 -1.71
CA VAL A 135 -5.26 -9.67 -2.79
C VAL A 135 -4.03 -10.06 -3.61
N TRP A 136 -4.12 -9.88 -4.92
CA TRP A 136 -2.97 -10.05 -5.81
C TRP A 136 -2.18 -8.75 -5.85
N TYR A 137 -0.86 -8.86 -5.75
CA TYR A 137 0.01 -7.70 -5.75
C TYR A 137 1.31 -7.99 -6.50
N LYS A 138 2.03 -6.93 -6.82
CA LYS A 138 3.38 -7.00 -7.40
C LYS A 138 4.36 -6.22 -6.55
N ILE A 139 5.63 -6.57 -6.70
CA ILE A 139 6.75 -5.84 -6.11
C ILE A 139 7.59 -5.27 -7.25
N THR A 140 7.85 -3.98 -7.19
CA THR A 140 8.77 -3.27 -8.09
C THR A 140 9.95 -2.73 -7.29
N PHE A 141 11.06 -2.47 -7.97
CA PHE A 141 12.23 -1.83 -7.37
C PHE A 141 12.84 -0.82 -8.32
N LYS A 142 13.44 0.21 -7.75
CA LYS A 142 14.18 1.26 -8.45
C LYS A 142 15.66 1.17 -8.10
N THR A 143 16.53 1.57 -9.03
CA THR A 143 17.96 1.67 -8.77
C THR A 143 18.44 3.10 -8.94
N ASN A 144 19.68 3.36 -8.55
CA ASN A 144 20.32 4.65 -8.79
C ASN A 144 20.54 4.98 -10.28
N MET A 145 20.37 4.00 -11.18
CA MET A 145 20.57 4.18 -12.63
C MET A 145 19.30 3.98 -13.46
N ASN A 146 18.32 3.24 -12.95
CA ASN A 146 17.12 2.85 -13.68
C ASN A 146 15.86 3.15 -12.85
N ASP A 147 14.78 3.48 -13.55
CA ASP A 147 13.48 3.65 -12.90
C ASP A 147 12.87 2.30 -12.46
N TYR A 148 11.67 2.34 -11.88
CA TYR A 148 11.00 1.15 -11.38
C TYR A 148 10.86 0.04 -12.43
N ARG A 149 11.20 -1.17 -11.99
CA ARG A 149 11.00 -2.41 -12.74
C ARG A 149 10.45 -3.50 -11.83
N THR A 150 9.75 -4.46 -12.43
CA THR A 150 9.16 -5.60 -11.71
C THR A 150 10.23 -6.49 -11.11
N LEU A 151 10.17 -6.69 -9.79
CA LEU A 151 10.90 -7.74 -9.08
C LEU A 151 10.13 -9.06 -9.16
N ALA A 152 8.84 -9.00 -8.86
CA ALA A 152 7.93 -10.14 -8.85
C ALA A 152 6.48 -9.66 -9.06
N ASP A 153 5.67 -10.50 -9.68
CA ASP A 153 4.28 -10.19 -10.03
C ASP A 153 3.39 -11.41 -9.73
N ASN A 154 2.06 -11.21 -9.71
CA ASN A 154 1.07 -12.22 -9.35
C ASN A 154 1.37 -12.88 -7.99
N LEU A 155 1.81 -12.08 -7.01
CA LEU A 155 2.01 -12.56 -5.64
C LEU A 155 0.68 -12.52 -4.89
N LEU A 156 0.49 -13.47 -3.97
CA LEU A 156 -0.70 -13.52 -3.13
C LEU A 156 -0.40 -12.96 -1.75
N SER A 157 -1.15 -11.94 -1.31
CA SER A 157 -0.92 -11.24 -0.04
C SER A 157 -0.99 -12.13 1.21
N THR A 158 -1.65 -13.28 1.14
CA THR A 158 -1.72 -14.24 2.25
C THR A 158 -0.49 -15.13 2.36
N ASN A 159 0.43 -15.06 1.40
CA ASN A 159 1.63 -15.88 1.34
C ASN A 159 2.89 -15.03 1.61
N ALA A 160 3.88 -15.64 2.25
CA ALA A 160 5.19 -15.03 2.44
C ALA A 160 6.15 -15.45 1.33
N TYR A 161 6.95 -14.50 0.85
CA TYR A 161 7.96 -14.68 -0.18
C TYR A 161 9.29 -14.08 0.28
N SER A 162 10.40 -14.53 -0.31
CA SER A 162 11.73 -14.00 -0.02
C SER A 162 12.53 -13.84 -1.30
N PHE A 163 13.16 -12.68 -1.45
CA PHE A 163 13.91 -12.28 -2.63
C PHE A 163 15.27 -11.75 -2.22
N LYS A 164 16.34 -12.28 -2.82
CA LYS A 164 17.64 -11.63 -2.77
C LYS A 164 17.63 -10.48 -3.76
N ILE A 165 17.84 -9.28 -3.26
CA ILE A 165 17.79 -8.02 -4.01
C ILE A 165 19.13 -7.27 -3.98
N ASP A 166 20.21 -7.97 -3.61
CA ASP A 166 21.57 -7.47 -3.79
C ASP A 166 21.94 -7.36 -5.28
N SER A 167 22.98 -6.58 -5.57
CA SER A 167 23.38 -6.28 -6.94
C SER A 167 23.77 -7.52 -7.75
N GLY A 168 24.35 -8.53 -7.10
CA GLY A 168 24.72 -9.79 -7.75
C GLY A 168 23.50 -10.62 -8.12
N SER A 169 22.58 -10.81 -7.17
CA SER A 169 21.34 -11.57 -7.38
C SER A 169 20.44 -10.96 -8.45
N LEU A 170 20.38 -9.63 -8.53
CA LEU A 170 19.61 -8.90 -9.56
C LEU A 170 20.38 -8.67 -10.88
N LYS A 171 21.63 -9.13 -10.97
CA LYS A 171 22.51 -8.94 -12.15
C LYS A 171 22.61 -7.47 -12.58
N LEU A 172 22.78 -6.59 -11.59
CA LEU A 172 22.89 -5.13 -11.80
C LEU A 172 24.21 -4.77 -12.48
N ALA A 173 24.22 -3.64 -13.18
CA ALA A 173 25.44 -3.10 -13.75
C ALA A 173 26.46 -2.70 -12.65
N ALA A 174 27.72 -2.55 -13.01
CA ALA A 174 28.74 -2.11 -12.07
C ALA A 174 28.37 -0.72 -11.50
N GLY A 175 28.33 -0.60 -10.17
CA GLY A 175 27.91 0.62 -9.49
C GLY A 175 26.40 0.85 -9.41
N GLU A 176 25.57 -0.04 -9.97
CA GLU A 176 24.12 -0.01 -9.83
C GLU A 176 23.68 -0.73 -8.55
N TYR A 177 22.77 -0.12 -7.79
CA TYR A 177 22.22 -0.66 -6.56
C TYR A 177 20.78 -0.21 -6.34
N VAL A 178 20.01 -1.02 -5.62
CA VAL A 178 18.61 -0.76 -5.31
C VAL A 178 18.49 0.46 -4.38
N THR A 179 17.63 1.40 -4.76
CA THR A 179 17.35 2.64 -4.01
C THR A 179 15.94 2.64 -3.42
N ASP A 180 15.03 1.86 -3.98
CA ASP A 180 13.64 1.80 -3.54
C ASP A 180 13.02 0.43 -3.81
N ILE A 181 12.17 -0.03 -2.91
CA ILE A 181 11.29 -1.20 -3.09
C ILE A 181 9.84 -0.77 -2.89
N ARG A 182 8.94 -1.15 -3.81
CA ARG A 182 7.53 -0.76 -3.78
C ARG A 182 6.63 -1.97 -3.96
N PHE A 183 5.62 -2.07 -3.10
CA PHE A 183 4.58 -3.09 -3.14
C PHE A 183 3.30 -2.44 -3.65
N GLU A 184 2.65 -3.03 -4.65
CA GLU A 184 1.49 -2.46 -5.32
C GLU A 184 0.35 -3.47 -5.32
N PHE A 185 -0.69 -3.21 -4.52
CA PHE A 185 -1.81 -4.13 -4.25
C PHE A 185 -3.06 -3.86 -5.11
N GLY A 186 -3.11 -2.75 -5.83
CA GLY A 186 -4.33 -2.32 -6.51
C GLY A 186 -5.40 -1.94 -5.50
N THR A 187 -6.60 -2.51 -5.61
CA THR A 187 -7.70 -2.27 -4.67
C THR A 187 -7.64 -3.24 -3.49
N VAL A 188 -7.61 -2.70 -2.27
CA VAL A 188 -7.68 -3.48 -1.03
C VAL A 188 -8.99 -3.20 -0.28
N PRO A 189 -9.60 -4.22 0.37
CA PRO A 189 -10.84 -4.01 1.12
C PRO A 189 -10.63 -3.12 2.36
N ALA A 190 -11.72 -2.57 2.89
CA ALA A 190 -11.74 -1.97 4.22
C ALA A 190 -11.22 -2.96 5.27
N GLY A 191 -10.34 -2.52 6.17
CA GLY A 191 -9.74 -3.37 7.19
C GLY A 191 -8.65 -4.34 6.68
N PHE A 192 -8.19 -4.19 5.43
CA PHE A 192 -7.00 -4.90 4.94
C PHE A 192 -5.79 -4.54 5.79
N LYS A 193 -5.14 -5.53 6.42
CA LYS A 193 -4.00 -5.29 7.31
C LYS A 193 -2.98 -6.41 7.27
N MET A 194 -1.71 -6.02 7.43
CA MET A 194 -0.60 -6.93 7.62
C MET A 194 -0.78 -7.74 8.91
N THR A 195 -0.59 -9.06 8.82
CA THR A 195 -0.67 -10.02 9.93
C THR A 195 0.69 -10.53 10.33
N GLU A 196 1.60 -10.73 9.37
CA GLU A 196 3.00 -11.06 9.62
C GLU A 196 3.88 -9.98 9.02
N LYS A 197 4.92 -9.58 9.74
CA LYS A 197 5.79 -8.46 9.35
C LYS A 197 6.58 -8.73 8.07
N ALA A 198 6.76 -7.68 7.25
CA ALA A 198 7.77 -7.68 6.19
C ALA A 198 9.13 -7.29 6.77
N THR A 199 10.21 -7.72 6.12
CA THR A 199 11.58 -7.47 6.60
C THR A 199 12.51 -7.16 5.46
N LEU A 200 13.43 -6.22 5.68
CA LEU A 200 14.51 -5.91 4.74
C LEU A 200 15.85 -6.04 5.45
N LEU A 201 16.63 -7.04 5.05
CA LEU A 201 18.04 -7.16 5.42
C LEU A 201 18.87 -6.21 4.56
N VAL A 202 19.72 -5.42 5.20
CA VAL A 202 20.66 -4.52 4.54
C VAL A 202 22.08 -4.72 5.08
N TYR A 203 23.07 -4.47 4.23
CA TYR A 203 24.49 -4.46 4.57
C TYR A 203 24.97 -3.02 4.76
N VAL A 204 25.71 -2.78 5.84
CA VAL A 204 26.40 -1.51 6.12
C VAL A 204 27.85 -1.64 5.65
N PRO A 205 28.32 -0.84 4.69
CA PRO A 205 29.71 -0.91 4.25
C PRO A 205 30.72 -0.66 5.39
N ASP A 206 31.86 -1.33 5.30
CA ASP A 206 32.95 -1.27 6.29
C ASP A 206 33.62 0.10 6.41
N TYR A 207 33.57 0.90 5.34
CA TYR A 207 34.11 2.25 5.31
C TYR A 207 33.25 3.29 6.05
N MET A 208 32.04 2.93 6.50
CA MET A 208 31.15 3.86 7.18
C MET A 208 31.76 4.43 8.48
N ALA A 209 31.48 5.70 8.76
CA ALA A 209 32.04 6.41 9.90
C ALA A 209 31.35 6.02 11.21
N ASN A 210 32.14 5.96 12.30
CA ASN A 210 31.61 5.78 13.65
C ASN A 210 30.65 6.94 13.99
N GLY A 211 29.48 6.61 14.53
CA GLY A 211 28.48 7.58 14.96
C GLY A 211 27.56 8.09 13.85
N TYR A 212 27.74 7.68 12.59
CA TYR A 212 26.82 8.02 11.50
C TYR A 212 25.39 7.55 11.82
N LYS A 213 24.38 8.35 11.43
CA LYS A 213 22.97 8.03 11.65
C LYS A 213 22.31 7.67 10.33
N ILE A 214 21.98 6.40 10.17
CA ILE A 214 21.19 5.89 9.04
C ILE A 214 19.73 6.24 9.31
N ILE A 215 19.08 6.94 8.38
CA ILE A 215 17.65 7.27 8.48
C ILE A 215 16.92 6.63 7.31
N ASN A 216 16.20 5.54 7.57
CA ASN A 216 15.42 4.83 6.56
C ASN A 216 13.94 5.17 6.72
N ARG A 217 13.27 5.44 5.60
CA ARG A 217 11.90 5.96 5.54
C ARG A 217 11.05 5.06 4.66
N ALA A 218 9.85 4.77 5.14
CA ALA A 218 8.84 4.03 4.42
C ALA A 218 7.52 4.78 4.47
N ASP A 219 6.72 4.61 3.42
CA ASP A 219 5.39 5.19 3.31
C ASP A 219 4.40 4.21 2.71
N CYS A 220 3.14 4.38 3.10
CA CYS A 220 1.99 3.60 2.67
C CYS A 220 0.90 4.58 2.28
N GLY A 221 0.14 4.26 1.24
CA GLY A 221 -0.94 5.11 0.79
C GLY A 221 -1.96 4.35 -0.04
N GLY A 222 -3.10 4.98 -0.23
CA GLY A 222 -4.20 4.48 -1.05
C GLY A 222 -5.22 5.59 -1.27
N SER A 223 -6.14 5.34 -2.19
CA SER A 223 -7.11 6.35 -2.63
C SER A 223 -8.54 5.85 -2.64
N TYR A 224 -9.49 6.73 -2.39
CA TYR A 224 -10.92 6.47 -2.57
C TYR A 224 -11.54 7.64 -3.32
N GLN A 225 -12.19 7.38 -4.46
CA GLN A 225 -12.79 8.42 -5.31
C GLN A 225 -11.81 9.55 -5.70
N GLY A 226 -10.52 9.23 -5.82
CA GLY A 226 -9.45 10.18 -6.13
C GLY A 226 -8.85 10.92 -4.93
N GLU A 227 -9.45 10.82 -3.75
CA GLU A 227 -8.87 11.34 -2.51
C GLU A 227 -7.80 10.38 -1.98
N TRP A 228 -6.68 10.92 -1.54
CA TRP A 228 -5.54 10.14 -1.05
C TRP A 228 -5.38 10.27 0.45
N ASP A 229 -5.06 9.16 1.09
CA ASP A 229 -4.44 9.14 2.40
C ASP A 229 -3.05 8.53 2.32
N ASN A 230 -2.13 9.03 3.17
CA ASN A 230 -0.75 8.57 3.22
C ASN A 230 -0.26 8.55 4.66
N ALA A 231 0.37 7.44 5.04
CA ALA A 231 1.11 7.27 6.28
C ALA A 231 2.59 7.10 6.00
N ALA A 232 3.43 7.59 6.91
CA ALA A 232 4.88 7.45 6.80
C ALA A 232 5.49 7.06 8.15
N SER A 233 6.55 6.27 8.11
CA SER A 233 7.33 5.90 9.28
C SER A 233 8.82 5.93 8.96
N ALA A 234 9.63 6.31 9.95
CA ALA A 234 11.07 6.39 9.82
C ALA A 234 11.76 5.74 11.02
N TRP A 235 12.91 5.11 10.76
CA TRP A 235 13.76 4.55 11.81
C TRP A 235 15.18 5.08 11.71
N VAL A 236 15.80 5.29 12.87
CA VAL A 236 17.19 5.77 12.97
C VAL A 236 18.08 4.71 13.59
N THR A 237 19.15 4.35 12.90
CA THR A 237 20.18 3.42 13.38
C THR A 237 21.53 4.14 13.46
N LYS A 238 22.24 3.97 14.58
CA LYS A 238 23.60 4.53 14.76
C LYS A 238 24.66 3.51 14.38
N ILE A 239 25.60 3.89 13.53
CA ILE A 239 26.74 3.04 13.17
C ILE A 239 27.79 3.09 14.29
N TYR A 240 28.29 1.93 14.67
CA TYR A 240 29.50 1.77 15.48
C TYR A 240 30.64 1.29 14.60
N ARG A 241 31.84 1.83 14.81
CA ARG A 241 33.05 1.31 14.20
C ARG A 241 34.14 1.30 15.25
N ALA A 242 34.68 0.11 15.52
CA ALA A 242 35.80 -0.04 16.44
C ALA A 242 36.97 0.85 15.96
N PRO A 243 37.64 1.59 16.86
CA PRO A 243 38.84 2.32 16.51
C PRO A 243 39.89 1.36 15.95
N THR A 244 40.49 1.71 14.81
CA THR A 244 41.63 0.98 14.28
C THR A 244 42.84 1.27 15.18
N TYR A 245 43.13 0.36 16.12
CA TYR A 245 44.42 0.38 16.80
C TYR A 245 45.46 -0.17 15.83
N THR A 246 46.38 0.67 15.35
CA THR A 246 47.61 0.17 14.74
C THR A 246 48.41 -0.50 15.85
N SER A 247 48.58 -1.82 15.80
CA SER A 247 49.56 -2.49 16.66
C SER A 247 50.89 -1.77 16.49
N PRO A 248 51.49 -1.22 17.56
CA PRO A 248 52.79 -0.59 17.45
C PRO A 248 53.78 -1.63 16.93
N THR A 249 54.63 -1.25 15.98
CA THR A 249 55.78 -2.08 15.59
C THR A 249 56.65 -2.23 16.83
N LEU A 250 56.62 -3.40 17.47
CA LEU A 250 57.46 -3.67 18.62
C LEU A 250 58.93 -3.62 18.15
N PRO A 251 59.83 -2.95 18.89
CA PRO A 251 61.25 -2.98 18.57
C PRO A 251 61.77 -4.43 18.65
N GLN A 252 62.64 -4.80 17.71
CA GLN A 252 63.27 -6.10 17.69
C GLN A 252 64.19 -6.22 18.91
N THR A 253 63.86 -7.11 19.86
CA THR A 253 64.68 -7.39 21.04
C THR A 253 65.44 -8.69 20.83
N GLY A 254 66.78 -8.62 20.76
CA GLY A 254 67.67 -9.75 20.54
C GLY A 254 68.39 -9.69 19.18
N PHE A 255 69.60 -10.27 19.13
CA PHE A 255 70.40 -10.44 17.92
C PHE A 255 69.93 -11.64 17.09
#